data_AF-E6PZ87-F1
#
_entry.id   AF-E6PZ87-F1
#
_cell.length_a   1.000
_cell.length_b   1.000
_cell.length_c   1.000
_cell.angle_alpha   90.00
_cell.angle_beta   90.00
_cell.angle_gamma   90.00
#
_symmetry.space_group_name_H-M   'P 1'
#
loop_
_entity.id
_entity.type
_entity.pdbx_description
1 polymer ?
#
loop_
_entity_poly.entity_id
_entity_poly.type
_entity_poly.pdbx_seq_one_letter_code
_entity_poly.pdbx_strand_id
1 'polypeptide(L)'
;MPDRRRMLAGLAAGAGLFGVSASATPATGQVGSWAAYHVDQMEKQAPEEFLFSQARLKNYRARRSASWDRTGGNDDSVPLEAGGEAVLLDARGAGVVTHLWFTINSRDINHLKNLVLRAWWDDEPTPSVEVPIGDFFGLGLGEYFVYQSELLVVAPVKALNAYFKMPFGQSARMTLTNEGSRRADNVYFAIDYVLLHSLPEELGRFHAQYRQATPCEAEIHDWTNEYSPEVNGRKNLSGAGNYMFLEAKGQGHVIGVTQAVLQNQDGWFGEGDDMIFIDGDKHPTIQGTGTEDYYNGAWDFNGAQFANLREGAPLVVNPEKIGGKYCLYRWHTESPITFEKSIRVTMEHGHANHRADDFFTVAYWYQTEPHAQFPALPKAEDRIPRVYAVGGAGAQALPKD
;
A
#
# COMPACT_ATOMS: atom_id res chain seq x y z
N MET A 1 22.11 15.40 -34.90
CA MET A 1 22.06 16.89 -34.92
C MET A 1 21.32 17.34 -36.18
N PRO A 2 20.52 18.42 -36.14
CA PRO A 2 19.82 18.94 -34.96
C PRO A 2 18.38 19.46 -35.23
N ASP A 3 17.65 19.56 -34.11
CA ASP A 3 16.72 20.63 -33.69
C ASP A 3 15.40 20.92 -34.39
N ARG A 4 14.35 21.01 -33.55
CA ARG A 4 13.24 22.01 -33.51
C ARG A 4 12.15 21.45 -32.57
N ARG A 5 11.57 22.12 -31.59
CA ARG A 5 11.56 23.52 -31.14
C ARG A 5 11.00 23.55 -29.71
N ARG A 6 11.68 24.27 -28.82
CA ARG A 6 11.14 24.79 -27.55
C ARG A 6 10.03 25.80 -27.84
N MET A 7 8.93 25.72 -27.08
CA MET A 7 7.96 26.81 -26.93
C MET A 7 8.10 27.35 -25.50
N LEU A 8 8.79 28.49 -25.38
CA LEU A 8 8.82 29.34 -24.18
C LEU A 8 8.73 30.79 -24.68
N ALA A 9 7.58 31.39 -24.47
CA ALA A 9 7.30 32.82 -24.57
C ALA A 9 6.30 33.10 -23.44
N GLY A 10 6.41 34.12 -22.61
CA GLY A 10 7.33 35.24 -22.51
C GLY A 10 6.65 36.20 -21.55
N LEU A 11 7.26 36.47 -20.39
CA LEU A 11 6.84 37.55 -19.49
C LEU A 11 7.99 38.53 -19.39
N ALA A 12 7.79 39.68 -20.03
CA ALA A 12 8.72 40.80 -20.03
C ALA A 12 8.79 41.40 -18.62
N ALA A 13 10.00 41.41 -18.04
CA ALA A 13 10.34 42.19 -16.87
C ALA A 13 10.63 43.63 -17.31
N GLY A 14 9.74 44.57 -16.97
CA GLY A 14 9.97 45.99 -17.08
C GLY A 14 10.68 46.50 -15.82
N ALA A 15 11.98 46.77 -15.93
CA ALA A 15 12.74 47.50 -14.92
C ALA A 15 12.56 49.01 -15.14
N GLY A 16 12.04 49.70 -14.13
CA GLY A 16 11.96 51.16 -14.06
C GLY A 16 12.49 51.66 -12.71
N LEU A 17 13.67 52.26 -12.74
CA LEU A 17 14.33 53.06 -11.69
C LEU A 17 14.47 54.47 -12.33
N PHE A 18 14.26 55.65 -11.74
CA PHE A 18 14.24 56.18 -10.37
C PHE A 18 13.30 57.39 -10.33
N GLY A 19 12.75 57.71 -9.14
CA GLY A 19 12.10 58.99 -8.88
C GLY A 19 11.84 59.16 -7.38
N VAL A 20 12.87 59.56 -6.63
CA VAL A 20 12.78 59.84 -5.20
C VAL A 20 12.20 61.23 -5.00
N SER A 21 11.03 61.32 -4.40
CA SER A 21 10.64 62.44 -3.55
C SER A 21 9.85 61.89 -2.38
N ALA A 22 10.52 61.86 -1.23
CA ALA A 22 9.95 61.45 0.03
C ALA A 22 8.98 62.52 0.54
N SER A 23 7.72 62.15 0.69
CA SER A 23 6.85 62.67 1.73
C SER A 23 6.22 61.45 2.42
N ALA A 24 6.96 60.86 3.37
CA ALA A 24 6.43 59.82 4.22
C ALA A 24 5.48 60.46 5.24
N THR A 25 4.21 60.58 4.88
CA THR A 25 3.13 60.67 5.85
C THR A 25 3.04 59.31 6.54
N PRO A 26 3.04 59.23 7.87
CA PRO A 26 2.67 57.98 8.51
C PRO A 26 1.21 57.74 8.16
N ALA A 27 0.95 56.84 7.22
CA ALA A 27 -0.37 56.27 7.06
C ALA A 27 -0.62 55.47 8.34
N THR A 28 -1.20 56.15 9.34
CA THR A 28 -1.96 55.49 10.39
C THR A 28 -3.13 54.82 9.70
N GLY A 29 -2.88 53.66 9.12
CA GLY A 29 -3.92 52.72 8.75
C GLY A 29 -4.64 52.40 10.04
N GLN A 30 -5.72 53.14 10.32
CA GLN A 30 -6.74 52.69 11.24
C GLN A 30 -7.12 51.30 10.73
N VAL A 31 -6.78 50.27 11.52
CA VAL A 31 -7.47 49.00 11.42
C VAL A 31 -8.94 49.37 11.50
N GLY A 32 -9.65 49.28 10.37
CA GLY A 32 -11.03 49.69 10.29
C GLY A 32 -11.78 49.08 11.46
N SER A 33 -12.60 49.90 12.13
CA SER A 33 -13.60 49.44 13.09
C SER A 33 -14.21 48.15 12.55
N TRP A 34 -13.91 47.01 13.17
CA TRP A 34 -14.54 45.74 12.85
C TRP A 34 -16.04 46.01 12.95
N ALA A 35 -16.72 46.13 11.79
CA ALA A 35 -18.16 46.07 11.79
C ALA A 35 -18.48 44.77 12.52
N ALA A 36 -19.19 44.88 13.66
CA ALA A 36 -19.65 43.73 14.39
C ALA A 36 -20.54 42.96 13.41
N TYR A 37 -19.97 41.96 12.74
CA TYR A 37 -20.72 41.06 11.89
C TYR A 37 -21.85 40.52 12.77
N HIS A 38 -23.09 40.66 12.31
CA HIS A 38 -24.28 40.30 13.07
C HIS A 38 -24.34 38.78 13.27
N VAL A 39 -23.57 38.27 14.24
CA VAL A 39 -23.57 36.85 14.66
C VAL A 39 -24.97 36.42 15.12
N ASP A 40 -25.79 37.38 15.55
CA ASP A 40 -27.19 37.18 15.95
C ASP A 40 -28.09 36.66 14.80
N GLN A 41 -27.65 36.74 13.55
CA GLN A 41 -28.34 36.16 12.38
C GLN A 41 -27.77 34.81 11.92
N MET A 42 -26.67 34.33 12.52
CA MET A 42 -26.12 33.01 12.20
C MET A 42 -26.92 31.93 12.94
N GLU A 43 -27.10 30.77 12.28
CA GLU A 43 -27.74 29.63 12.92
C GLU A 43 -27.06 29.32 14.26
N LYS A 44 -27.86 29.03 15.30
CA LYS A 44 -27.35 28.72 16.65
C LYS A 44 -26.56 27.41 16.71
N GLN A 45 -26.62 26.61 15.65
CA GLN A 45 -25.94 25.33 15.58
C GLN A 45 -24.49 25.56 15.15
N ALA A 46 -23.56 25.04 15.94
CA ALA A 46 -22.15 25.07 15.58
C ALA A 46 -21.96 24.36 14.22
N PRO A 47 -21.07 24.87 13.35
CA PRO A 47 -20.78 24.24 12.07
C PRO A 47 -20.26 22.80 12.26
N GLU A 48 -20.26 22.04 11.16
CA GLU A 48 -19.97 20.59 11.14
C GLU A 48 -18.76 20.19 12.01
N GLU A 49 -18.84 19.03 12.66
CA GLU A 49 -17.86 18.53 13.64
C GLU A 49 -16.43 18.48 13.10
N PHE A 50 -16.24 18.44 11.77
CA PHE A 50 -14.93 18.54 11.14
C PHE A 50 -14.11 19.73 11.66
N LEU A 51 -14.73 20.92 11.83
CA LEU A 51 -14.02 22.13 12.26
C LEU A 51 -13.51 22.07 13.71
N PHE A 52 -14.20 21.35 14.60
CA PHE A 52 -13.86 21.31 16.03
C PHE A 52 -13.20 19.99 16.45
N SER A 53 -13.19 18.98 15.56
CA SER A 53 -12.73 17.62 15.84
C SER A 53 -11.33 17.54 16.48
N GLN A 54 -10.39 18.39 16.04
CA GLN A 54 -9.04 18.47 16.60
C GLN A 54 -9.00 19.10 18.00
N ALA A 55 -9.87 20.07 18.27
CA ALA A 55 -9.91 20.80 19.54
C ALA A 55 -10.69 20.06 20.65
N ARG A 56 -11.46 19.01 20.31
CA ARG A 56 -12.16 18.18 21.30
C ARG A 56 -11.18 17.45 22.21
N LEU A 57 -11.42 17.56 23.52
CA LEU A 57 -10.74 16.74 24.52
C LEU A 57 -10.98 15.25 24.23
N LYS A 58 -9.92 14.45 24.32
CA LYS A 58 -9.95 13.01 24.02
C LYS A 58 -10.05 12.20 25.31
N ASN A 59 -10.90 11.18 25.32
CA ASN A 59 -11.09 10.30 26.48
C ASN A 59 -10.58 8.88 26.21
N TYR A 60 -9.28 8.77 25.95
CA TYR A 60 -8.56 7.52 25.83
C TYR A 60 -7.22 7.61 26.55
N ARG A 61 -6.47 6.50 26.63
CA ARG A 61 -5.11 6.48 27.17
C ARG A 61 -4.12 6.15 26.06
N ALA A 62 -3.28 7.11 25.69
CA ALA A 62 -2.19 6.88 24.75
C ALA A 62 -1.11 5.98 25.37
N ARG A 63 -0.59 5.08 24.55
CA ARG A 63 0.45 4.11 24.87
C ARG A 63 1.36 3.91 23.66
N ARG A 64 2.57 3.45 23.92
CA ARG A 64 3.55 3.07 22.90
C ARG A 64 4.30 1.82 23.33
N SER A 65 4.43 0.86 22.42
CA SER A 65 5.45 -0.18 22.51
C SER A 65 6.59 0.19 21.57
N ALA A 66 7.82 0.25 22.06
CA ALA A 66 8.97 0.67 21.25
C ALA A 66 10.23 -0.10 21.66
N SER A 67 11.21 -0.10 20.75
CA SER A 67 12.52 -0.74 20.90
C SER A 67 13.48 -0.02 21.86
N TRP A 68 13.01 0.96 22.64
CA TRP A 68 13.86 1.79 23.51
C TRP A 68 14.64 0.98 24.55
N ASP A 69 15.82 1.49 24.90
CA ASP A 69 16.75 0.89 25.85
C ASP A 69 16.19 0.95 27.28
N ARG A 70 15.81 -0.21 27.84
CA ARG A 70 15.18 -0.31 29.16
C ARG A 70 16.07 0.11 30.33
N THR A 71 17.36 0.31 30.11
CA THR A 71 18.29 0.87 31.10
C THR A 71 18.24 2.41 31.14
N GLY A 72 17.64 3.05 30.14
CA GLY A 72 17.69 4.50 29.93
C GLY A 72 18.90 4.98 29.12
N GLY A 73 19.63 4.06 28.50
CA GLY A 73 20.72 4.35 27.55
C GLY A 73 20.22 4.73 26.16
N ASN A 74 21.02 4.42 25.13
CA ASN A 74 20.77 4.80 23.72
C ASN A 74 20.87 3.59 22.76
N ASP A 75 20.89 2.36 23.28
CA ASP A 75 20.77 1.17 22.42
C ASP A 75 19.28 0.86 22.16
N ASP A 76 18.62 1.81 21.47
CA ASP A 76 17.16 1.82 21.27
C ASP A 76 16.69 0.86 20.15
N SER A 77 17.39 -0.26 19.96
CA SER A 77 17.11 -1.24 18.93
C SER A 77 17.00 -2.65 19.47
N VAL A 78 16.23 -3.49 18.77
CA VAL A 78 16.18 -4.92 19.04
C VAL A 78 16.99 -5.64 17.96
N PRO A 79 18.07 -6.36 18.30
CA PRO A 79 18.70 -7.26 17.36
C PRO A 79 17.83 -8.50 17.17
N LEU A 80 17.73 -8.99 15.94
CA LEU A 80 16.89 -10.14 15.62
C LEU A 80 17.69 -11.20 14.84
N GLU A 81 18.09 -12.25 15.55
CA GLU A 81 18.84 -13.39 14.99
C GLU A 81 18.04 -14.14 13.93
N ALA A 82 18.74 -14.88 13.06
CA ALA A 82 18.09 -15.77 12.09
C ALA A 82 17.22 -16.82 12.80
N GLY A 83 15.98 -17.01 12.35
CA GLY A 83 14.97 -17.84 13.00
C GLY A 83 14.39 -17.26 14.29
N GLY A 84 14.86 -16.09 14.74
CA GLY A 84 14.37 -15.42 15.95
C GLY A 84 13.03 -14.73 15.75
N GLU A 85 12.34 -14.49 16.86
CA GLU A 85 11.09 -13.71 16.91
C GLU A 85 11.24 -12.59 17.96
N ALA A 86 10.83 -11.38 17.60
CA ALA A 86 10.66 -10.26 18.51
C ALA A 86 9.18 -9.99 18.74
N VAL A 87 8.77 -9.84 20.01
CA VAL A 87 7.44 -9.35 20.37
C VAL A 87 7.43 -7.82 20.27
N LEU A 88 6.64 -7.30 19.33
CA LEU A 88 6.50 -5.87 19.08
C LEU A 88 5.41 -5.24 19.96
N LEU A 89 4.34 -5.99 20.22
CA LEU A 89 3.20 -5.58 21.04
C LEU A 89 2.63 -6.80 21.75
N ASP A 90 2.31 -6.65 23.04
CA ASP A 90 1.47 -7.55 23.83
C ASP A 90 0.60 -6.67 24.73
N ALA A 91 -0.60 -6.36 24.25
CA ALA A 91 -1.54 -5.46 24.92
C ALA A 91 -2.81 -6.22 25.32
N ARG A 92 -3.41 -5.79 26.44
CA ARG A 92 -4.66 -6.33 26.99
C ARG A 92 -5.68 -5.21 27.19
N GLY A 93 -6.96 -5.58 27.10
CA GLY A 93 -8.10 -4.68 27.12
C GLY A 93 -8.48 -4.17 25.73
N ALA A 94 -9.51 -3.31 25.68
CA ALA A 94 -9.96 -2.69 24.45
C ALA A 94 -9.02 -1.56 24.01
N GLY A 95 -8.69 -1.50 22.72
CA GLY A 95 -7.83 -0.48 22.18
C GLY A 95 -7.80 -0.43 20.66
N VAL A 96 -7.01 0.52 20.15
CA VAL A 96 -6.79 0.71 18.71
C VAL A 96 -5.32 1.02 18.50
N VAL A 97 -4.63 0.23 17.69
CA VAL A 97 -3.31 0.59 17.16
C VAL A 97 -3.52 1.66 16.11
N THR A 98 -2.82 2.78 16.28
CA THR A 98 -3.06 4.01 15.51
C THR A 98 -1.94 4.35 14.55
N HIS A 99 -0.73 3.85 14.81
CA HIS A 99 0.45 4.11 14.00
C HIS A 99 1.53 3.05 14.26
N LEU A 100 2.17 2.60 13.19
CA LEU A 100 3.38 1.79 13.22
C LEU A 100 4.52 2.58 12.60
N TRP A 101 5.69 2.58 13.24
CA TRP A 101 6.94 3.06 12.67
C TRP A 101 8.03 2.00 12.80
N PHE A 102 8.84 1.84 11.75
CA PHE A 102 10.04 1.00 11.75
C PHE A 102 11.20 1.66 11.00
N THR A 103 12.43 1.33 11.40
CA THR A 103 13.59 1.35 10.52
C THR A 103 14.50 0.17 10.83
N ILE A 104 15.12 -0.39 9.80
CA ILE A 104 15.84 -1.67 9.90
C ILE A 104 17.24 -1.50 9.32
N ASN A 105 18.23 -1.78 10.15
CA ASN A 105 19.61 -1.99 9.72
C ASN A 105 19.90 -3.49 9.70
N SER A 106 20.24 -4.01 8.53
CA SER A 106 20.56 -5.42 8.34
C SER A 106 21.56 -5.56 7.20
N ARG A 107 22.48 -6.52 7.36
CA ARG A 107 23.37 -6.97 6.27
C ARG A 107 22.69 -7.98 5.34
N ASP A 108 21.55 -8.55 5.72
CA ASP A 108 20.74 -9.33 4.79
C ASP A 108 20.19 -8.40 3.71
N ILE A 109 20.57 -8.60 2.45
CA ILE A 109 20.06 -7.77 1.34
C ILE A 109 18.56 -7.99 1.11
N ASN A 110 18.02 -9.12 1.57
CA ASN A 110 16.63 -9.54 1.39
C ASN A 110 15.78 -9.35 2.66
N HIS A 111 16.25 -8.59 3.66
CA HIS A 111 15.53 -8.41 4.94
C HIS A 111 14.08 -7.94 4.76
N LEU A 112 13.77 -7.16 3.73
CA LEU A 112 12.41 -6.71 3.43
C LEU A 112 11.45 -7.87 3.07
N LYS A 113 11.97 -8.97 2.51
CA LYS A 113 11.22 -10.18 2.17
C LYS A 113 11.34 -11.29 3.23
N ASN A 114 12.37 -11.21 4.07
CA ASN A 114 12.71 -12.23 5.05
C ASN A 114 12.17 -11.95 6.46
N LEU A 115 11.99 -10.68 6.83
CA LEU A 115 11.36 -10.30 8.09
C LEU A 115 9.84 -10.32 7.92
N VAL A 116 9.13 -11.10 8.73
CA VAL A 116 7.68 -11.31 8.63
C VAL A 116 6.98 -10.70 9.82
N LEU A 117 6.10 -9.74 9.55
CA LEU A 117 5.22 -9.11 10.53
C LEU A 117 3.96 -9.98 10.70
N ARG A 118 3.66 -10.32 11.94
CA ARG A 118 2.42 -11.03 12.31
C ARG A 118 1.64 -10.28 13.37
N ALA A 119 0.31 -10.30 13.29
CA ALA A 119 -0.56 -9.76 14.33
C ALA A 119 -1.77 -10.67 14.59
N TRP A 120 -2.14 -10.78 15.86
CA TRP A 120 -3.30 -11.50 16.36
C TRP A 120 -4.16 -10.55 17.19
N TRP A 121 -5.47 -10.59 16.97
CA TRP A 121 -6.43 -9.80 17.73
C TRP A 121 -7.27 -10.73 18.60
N ASP A 122 -7.63 -10.29 19.79
CA ASP A 122 -8.62 -10.94 20.65
C ASP A 122 -8.38 -12.43 20.92
N ASP A 123 -7.09 -12.79 21.04
CA ASP A 123 -6.60 -14.16 21.28
C ASP A 123 -7.00 -15.18 20.19
N GLU A 124 -7.23 -14.71 18.96
CA GLU A 124 -7.38 -15.54 17.76
C GLU A 124 -6.20 -16.54 17.63
N PRO A 125 -6.47 -17.80 17.24
CA PRO A 125 -5.43 -18.82 17.09
C PRO A 125 -4.55 -18.60 15.85
N THR A 126 -5.05 -17.88 14.85
CA THR A 126 -4.37 -17.57 13.59
C THR A 126 -4.12 -16.07 13.45
N PRO A 127 -3.04 -15.65 12.78
CA PRO A 127 -2.76 -14.23 12.62
C PRO A 127 -3.69 -13.60 11.57
N SER A 128 -4.35 -12.50 11.93
CA SER A 128 -5.12 -11.65 11.01
C SER A 128 -4.20 -10.82 10.09
N VAL A 129 -2.93 -10.63 10.48
CA VAL A 129 -1.88 -10.03 9.64
C VAL A 129 -0.74 -11.02 9.48
N GLU A 130 -0.37 -11.39 8.25
CA GLU A 130 0.83 -12.19 7.96
C GLU A 130 1.45 -11.74 6.63
N VAL A 131 2.57 -11.01 6.72
CA VAL A 131 3.16 -10.27 5.60
C VAL A 131 4.67 -10.11 5.80
N PRO A 132 5.50 -10.24 4.75
CA PRO A 132 6.85 -9.71 4.82
C PRO A 132 6.81 -8.20 5.06
N ILE A 133 7.75 -7.68 5.85
CA ILE A 133 7.69 -6.30 6.32
C ILE A 133 7.80 -5.30 5.17
N GLY A 134 8.61 -5.58 4.13
CA GLY A 134 8.70 -4.73 2.95
C GLY A 134 7.37 -4.66 2.21
N ASP A 135 6.77 -5.81 1.94
CA ASP A 135 5.49 -5.92 1.25
C ASP A 135 4.36 -5.19 1.99
N PHE A 136 4.33 -5.25 3.33
CA PHE A 136 3.36 -4.47 4.12
C PHE A 136 3.46 -2.96 3.88
N PHE A 137 4.66 -2.45 3.63
CA PHE A 137 4.93 -1.04 3.32
C PHE A 137 5.03 -0.78 1.80
N GLY A 138 4.46 -1.63 0.95
CA GLY A 138 4.44 -1.44 -0.51
C GLY A 138 5.79 -1.62 -1.21
N LEU A 139 6.80 -2.15 -0.52
CA LEU A 139 8.14 -2.42 -1.06
C LEU A 139 8.23 -3.87 -1.61
N GLY A 140 7.26 -4.26 -2.44
CA GLY A 140 7.04 -5.66 -2.83
C GLY A 140 8.20 -6.33 -3.57
N LEU A 141 9.07 -5.53 -4.20
CA LEU A 141 10.29 -6.00 -4.87
C LEU A 141 11.52 -6.10 -3.95
N GLY A 142 11.36 -5.90 -2.65
CA GLY A 142 12.47 -6.01 -1.68
C GLY A 142 13.47 -4.87 -1.72
N GLU A 143 13.09 -3.71 -2.29
CA GLU A 143 13.93 -2.53 -2.40
C GLU A 143 13.26 -1.29 -1.80
N TYR A 144 14.06 -0.39 -1.22
CA TYR A 144 13.56 0.85 -0.66
C TYR A 144 13.43 1.94 -1.72
N PHE A 145 12.27 2.60 -1.74
CA PHE A 145 12.04 3.86 -2.43
C PHE A 145 11.15 4.75 -1.56
N VAL A 146 11.27 6.07 -1.72
CA VAL A 146 10.51 7.04 -0.92
C VAL A 146 9.15 7.27 -1.57
N TYR A 147 8.09 7.17 -0.79
CA TYR A 147 6.75 7.57 -1.22
C TYR A 147 5.86 7.92 -0.03
N GLN A 148 4.78 8.63 -0.29
CA GLN A 148 3.76 8.96 0.70
C GLN A 148 2.38 8.70 0.11
N SER A 149 1.55 7.99 0.88
CA SER A 149 0.12 7.85 0.66
C SER A 149 -0.66 8.25 1.92
N GLU A 150 -1.97 8.04 1.91
CA GLU A 150 -2.84 8.23 3.06
C GLU A 150 -2.51 7.27 4.21
N LEU A 151 -2.23 6.00 3.90
CA LEU A 151 -2.12 4.93 4.90
C LEU A 151 -0.68 4.42 5.10
N LEU A 152 0.21 4.63 4.13
CA LEU A 152 1.60 4.18 4.16
C LEU A 152 2.56 5.29 3.75
N VAL A 153 3.70 5.39 4.43
CA VAL A 153 4.78 6.32 4.07
C VAL A 153 6.13 5.63 4.22
N VAL A 154 6.94 5.69 3.18
CA VAL A 154 8.37 5.37 3.26
C VAL A 154 9.13 6.67 3.16
N ALA A 155 9.52 7.21 4.31
CA ALA A 155 10.30 8.44 4.41
C ALA A 155 11.79 8.16 4.14
N PRO A 156 12.60 9.21 3.85
CA PRO A 156 14.02 9.06 3.56
C PRO A 156 14.75 8.21 4.59
N VAL A 157 15.76 7.46 4.13
CA VAL A 157 16.60 6.60 4.98
C VAL A 157 15.79 5.51 5.69
N LYS A 158 14.93 4.82 4.93
CA LYS A 158 14.26 3.55 5.33
C LYS A 158 13.26 3.69 6.50
N ALA A 159 12.68 4.87 6.69
CA ALA A 159 11.68 5.10 7.74
C ALA A 159 10.29 4.70 7.25
N LEU A 160 9.81 3.55 7.72
CA LEU A 160 8.54 2.92 7.33
C LEU A 160 7.44 3.38 8.31
N ASN A 161 6.34 3.94 7.80
CA ASN A 161 5.20 4.40 8.62
C ASN A 161 3.89 3.84 8.06
N ALA A 162 3.00 3.40 8.95
CA ALA A 162 1.65 2.97 8.62
C ALA A 162 0.62 3.57 9.57
N TYR A 163 -0.55 3.95 9.04
CA TYR A 163 -1.57 4.73 9.76
C TYR A 163 -2.94 4.04 9.86
N PHE A 164 -3.05 2.77 9.45
CA PHE A 164 -4.23 1.94 9.64
C PHE A 164 -4.69 1.94 11.10
N LYS A 165 -6.01 1.88 11.31
CA LYS A 165 -6.60 1.79 12.66
C LYS A 165 -6.89 0.33 12.94
N MET A 166 -6.14 -0.31 13.83
CA MET A 166 -6.28 -1.74 14.11
C MET A 166 -6.95 -1.93 15.48
N PRO A 167 -8.29 -1.97 15.55
CA PRO A 167 -9.01 -2.15 16.82
C PRO A 167 -8.82 -3.58 17.36
N PHE A 168 -8.85 -3.71 18.67
CA PHE A 168 -8.87 -4.98 19.41
C PHE A 168 -9.71 -4.81 20.67
N GLY A 169 -10.55 -5.81 21.00
CA GLY A 169 -11.50 -5.74 22.11
C GLY A 169 -10.95 -6.29 23.43
N GLN A 170 -10.09 -7.30 23.37
CA GLN A 170 -9.54 -8.04 24.49
C GLN A 170 -8.01 -8.02 24.52
N SER A 171 -7.37 -8.20 23.36
CA SER A 171 -5.91 -8.29 23.29
C SER A 171 -5.36 -8.01 21.89
N ALA A 172 -4.12 -7.56 21.84
CA ALA A 172 -3.36 -7.42 20.60
C ALA A 172 -1.95 -7.97 20.82
N ARG A 173 -1.56 -8.95 19.99
CA ARG A 173 -0.18 -9.43 19.90
C ARG A 173 0.36 -9.10 18.54
N MET A 174 1.57 -8.55 18.46
CA MET A 174 2.31 -8.39 17.22
C MET A 174 3.72 -8.91 17.36
N THR A 175 4.22 -9.61 16.34
CA THR A 175 5.59 -10.13 16.32
C THR A 175 6.28 -9.82 14.99
N LEU A 176 7.61 -9.78 15.02
CA LEU A 176 8.47 -9.78 13.85
C LEU A 176 9.35 -11.02 13.90
N THR A 177 9.20 -11.91 12.92
CA THR A 177 10.03 -13.11 12.79
C THR A 177 11.08 -12.89 11.71
N ASN A 178 12.32 -13.33 11.96
CA ASN A 178 13.35 -13.34 10.93
C ASN A 178 13.45 -14.73 10.30
N GLU A 179 12.86 -14.89 9.11
CA GLU A 179 12.92 -16.13 8.32
C GLU A 179 14.14 -16.15 7.37
N GLY A 180 15.00 -15.14 7.46
CA GLY A 180 16.25 -15.06 6.70
C GLY A 180 17.38 -15.88 7.31
N SER A 181 18.49 -15.96 6.58
CA SER A 181 19.69 -16.68 7.01
C SER A 181 20.70 -15.81 7.77
N ARG A 182 20.42 -14.50 7.90
CA ARG A 182 21.29 -13.55 8.59
C ARG A 182 20.49 -12.73 9.61
N ARG A 183 21.17 -12.33 10.68
CA ARG A 183 20.65 -11.42 11.69
C ARG A 183 20.25 -10.06 11.07
N ALA A 184 19.15 -9.49 11.54
CA ALA A 184 18.88 -8.05 11.44
C ALA A 184 19.58 -7.34 12.61
N ASP A 185 20.58 -6.52 12.30
CA ASP A 185 21.51 -5.97 13.28
C ASP A 185 20.80 -5.03 14.26
N ASN A 186 19.93 -4.14 13.74
CA ASN A 186 19.12 -3.21 14.51
C ASN A 186 17.71 -3.11 13.91
N VAL A 187 16.71 -3.56 14.67
CA VAL A 187 15.29 -3.30 14.39
C VAL A 187 14.81 -2.21 15.35
N TYR A 188 14.55 -1.03 14.80
CA TYR A 188 13.92 0.06 15.53
C TYR A 188 12.42 0.05 15.24
N PHE A 189 11.58 0.20 16.28
CA PHE A 189 10.14 0.29 16.09
C PHE A 189 9.45 1.15 17.12
N ALA A 190 8.28 1.68 16.74
CA ALA A 190 7.31 2.32 17.62
C ALA A 190 5.89 1.95 17.17
N ILE A 191 5.16 1.24 18.03
CA ILE A 191 3.76 0.87 17.87
C ILE A 191 2.94 1.77 18.79
N ASP A 192 2.30 2.78 18.22
CA ASP A 192 1.42 3.70 18.93
C ASP A 192 0.00 3.15 18.98
N TYR A 193 -0.57 3.11 20.16
CA TYR A 193 -1.94 2.65 20.36
C TYR A 193 -2.63 3.42 21.48
N VAL A 194 -3.96 3.35 21.47
CA VAL A 194 -4.78 3.90 22.54
C VAL A 194 -5.55 2.78 23.23
N LEU A 195 -5.70 2.88 24.55
CA LEU A 195 -6.61 2.06 25.32
C LEU A 195 -7.92 2.81 25.56
N LEU A 196 -9.01 2.07 25.40
CA LEU A 196 -10.39 2.54 25.51
C LEU A 196 -11.07 1.82 26.68
N HIS A 197 -12.14 2.40 27.19
CA HIS A 197 -12.98 1.71 28.16
C HIS A 197 -13.67 0.50 27.53
N SER A 198 -14.20 0.68 26.32
CA SER A 198 -14.79 -0.34 25.47
C SER A 198 -14.64 0.07 24.01
N LEU A 199 -14.73 -0.90 23.10
CA LEU A 199 -14.92 -0.61 21.67
C LEU A 199 -16.38 -0.26 21.40
N PRO A 200 -16.65 0.59 20.39
CA PRO A 200 -17.95 0.64 19.74
C PRO A 200 -18.38 -0.75 19.23
N GLU A 201 -19.69 -0.95 19.09
CA GLU A 201 -20.25 -2.14 18.43
C GLU A 201 -19.89 -2.15 16.94
N GLU A 202 -20.01 -3.33 16.31
CA GLU A 202 -19.88 -3.53 14.85
C GLU A 202 -18.52 -3.12 14.24
N LEU A 203 -17.43 -3.17 15.00
CA LEU A 203 -16.09 -2.97 14.47
C LEU A 203 -15.46 -4.28 13.97
N GLY A 204 -15.08 -4.30 12.69
CA GLY A 204 -14.19 -5.33 12.14
C GLY A 204 -12.76 -5.23 12.69
N ARG A 205 -11.97 -6.28 12.53
CA ARG A 205 -10.53 -6.32 12.81
C ARG A 205 -9.73 -6.11 11.54
N PHE A 206 -8.59 -5.43 11.70
CA PHE A 206 -7.70 -5.15 10.57
C PHE A 206 -7.00 -6.43 10.13
N HIS A 207 -6.97 -6.65 8.83
CA HIS A 207 -6.27 -7.76 8.21
C HIS A 207 -5.33 -7.27 7.12
N ALA A 208 -4.22 -7.97 6.97
CA ALA A 208 -3.32 -7.80 5.84
C ALA A 208 -2.67 -9.14 5.48
N GLN A 209 -2.70 -9.50 4.21
CA GLN A 209 -2.19 -10.78 3.73
C GLN A 209 -1.35 -10.59 2.48
N TYR A 210 -0.17 -11.22 2.50
CA TYR A 210 0.71 -11.31 1.34
C TYR A 210 0.31 -12.47 0.43
N ARG A 211 0.35 -12.22 -0.89
CA ARG A 211 0.27 -13.24 -1.94
C ARG A 211 1.28 -12.96 -3.04
N GLN A 212 1.63 -14.00 -3.79
CA GLN A 212 2.47 -13.91 -4.97
C GLN A 212 2.09 -14.95 -6.02
N ALA A 213 2.45 -14.68 -7.27
CA ALA A 213 2.54 -15.64 -8.37
C ALA A 213 3.80 -15.31 -9.18
N THR A 214 4.78 -16.20 -9.14
CA THR A 214 6.15 -15.91 -9.63
C THR A 214 6.74 -17.12 -10.36
N PRO A 215 6.50 -17.29 -11.66
CA PRO A 215 5.69 -16.41 -12.52
C PRO A 215 4.17 -16.65 -12.38
N CYS A 216 3.36 -15.73 -12.91
CA CYS A 216 1.97 -16.04 -13.25
C CYS A 216 1.90 -17.14 -14.33
N GLU A 217 0.88 -18.00 -14.23
CA GLU A 217 0.66 -19.09 -15.20
C GLU A 217 -0.05 -18.55 -16.44
N ALA A 218 0.71 -18.28 -17.51
CA ALA A 218 0.17 -17.74 -18.76
C ALA A 218 -0.65 -18.75 -19.56
N GLU A 219 -1.74 -18.29 -20.17
CA GLU A 219 -2.57 -19.07 -21.08
C GLU A 219 -1.93 -19.32 -22.45
N ILE A 220 -0.86 -18.56 -22.78
CA ILE A 220 -0.06 -18.70 -24.00
C ILE A 220 1.41 -18.34 -23.78
N HIS A 221 2.30 -19.00 -24.51
CA HIS A 221 3.75 -18.79 -24.42
C HIS A 221 4.39 -18.43 -25.78
N ASP A 222 3.64 -18.41 -26.88
CA ASP A 222 4.14 -18.08 -28.22
C ASP A 222 3.35 -16.88 -28.78
N TRP A 223 3.74 -15.68 -28.34
CA TRP A 223 3.15 -14.41 -28.77
C TRP A 223 4.25 -13.34 -28.84
N THR A 224 4.03 -12.29 -29.65
CA THR A 224 5.09 -11.33 -29.99
C THR A 224 4.81 -9.89 -29.56
N ASN A 225 3.54 -9.52 -29.39
CA ASN A 225 3.07 -8.24 -28.83
C ASN A 225 1.60 -8.38 -28.38
N GLU A 226 1.10 -7.42 -27.60
CA GLU A 226 -0.21 -7.46 -26.94
C GLU A 226 -1.38 -7.51 -27.95
N TYR A 227 -1.15 -6.99 -29.16
CA TYR A 227 -2.17 -6.89 -30.21
C TYR A 227 -2.15 -8.05 -31.21
N SER A 228 -1.29 -9.05 -30.98
CA SER A 228 -1.24 -10.24 -31.83
C SER A 228 -2.58 -10.97 -31.84
N PRO A 229 -3.02 -11.55 -32.97
CA PRO A 229 -4.32 -12.23 -33.08
C PRO A 229 -4.55 -13.32 -32.02
N GLU A 230 -3.47 -13.99 -31.60
CA GLU A 230 -3.47 -15.06 -30.59
C GLU A 230 -3.79 -14.56 -29.18
N VAL A 231 -3.50 -13.27 -28.90
CA VAL A 231 -3.86 -12.57 -27.66
C VAL A 231 -5.24 -11.94 -27.81
N ASN A 232 -5.43 -11.04 -28.78
CA ASN A 232 -6.62 -10.19 -28.92
C ASN A 232 -7.92 -10.99 -29.20
N GLY A 233 -7.81 -12.21 -29.73
CA GLY A 233 -8.97 -13.08 -29.93
C GLY A 233 -9.48 -13.76 -28.65
N ARG A 234 -8.73 -13.72 -27.55
CA ARG A 234 -9.07 -14.41 -26.29
C ARG A 234 -10.13 -13.64 -25.51
N LYS A 235 -10.81 -14.38 -24.63
CA LYS A 235 -11.88 -13.85 -23.79
C LYS A 235 -11.85 -14.56 -22.46
N ASN A 236 -11.93 -13.79 -21.39
CA ASN A 236 -12.06 -14.29 -20.04
C ASN A 236 -13.25 -13.59 -19.38
N LEU A 237 -14.35 -14.31 -19.26
CA LEU A 237 -15.59 -13.80 -18.66
C LEU A 237 -15.84 -14.37 -17.27
N SER A 238 -15.05 -15.36 -16.87
CA SER A 238 -15.22 -16.10 -15.62
C SER A 238 -14.19 -15.72 -14.55
N GLY A 239 -13.13 -14.99 -14.92
CA GLY A 239 -11.96 -14.76 -14.07
C GLY A 239 -11.15 -16.03 -13.80
N ALA A 240 -11.32 -17.07 -14.62
CA ALA A 240 -10.54 -18.30 -14.50
C ALA A 240 -9.08 -18.02 -14.88
N GLY A 241 -8.14 -18.49 -14.06
CA GLY A 241 -6.71 -18.23 -14.26
C GLY A 241 -6.22 -16.87 -13.76
N ASN A 242 -7.13 -15.98 -13.31
CA ASN A 242 -6.74 -14.69 -12.76
C ASN A 242 -5.85 -14.86 -11.54
N TYR A 243 -4.92 -13.93 -11.37
CA TYR A 243 -4.17 -13.80 -10.14
C TYR A 243 -5.10 -13.35 -9.00
N MET A 244 -5.18 -14.14 -7.93
CA MET A 244 -6.05 -13.87 -6.79
C MET A 244 -5.27 -13.31 -5.61
N PHE A 245 -5.35 -11.99 -5.40
CA PHE A 245 -4.64 -11.32 -4.30
C PHE A 245 -5.43 -11.23 -2.99
N LEU A 246 -6.75 -11.52 -2.98
CA LEU A 246 -7.52 -11.67 -1.74
C LEU A 246 -8.62 -12.73 -1.89
N GLU A 247 -8.77 -13.57 -0.88
CA GLU A 247 -9.95 -14.39 -0.64
C GLU A 247 -10.28 -14.36 0.85
N ALA A 248 -11.52 -13.99 1.17
CA ALA A 248 -11.98 -13.92 2.55
C ALA A 248 -13.42 -14.42 2.69
N LYS A 249 -13.77 -14.87 3.90
CA LYS A 249 -15.11 -15.29 4.32
C LYS A 249 -15.49 -14.57 5.60
N GLY A 250 -16.77 -14.27 5.75
CA GLY A 250 -17.32 -13.43 6.82
C GLY A 250 -17.85 -12.10 6.26
N GLN A 251 -18.11 -11.16 7.15
CA GLN A 251 -18.57 -9.82 6.80
C GLN A 251 -17.42 -8.83 6.94
N GLY A 252 -17.21 -7.98 5.94
CA GLY A 252 -16.09 -7.05 5.94
C GLY A 252 -16.07 -6.09 4.77
N HIS A 253 -14.94 -5.41 4.61
CA HIS A 253 -14.68 -4.52 3.50
C HIS A 253 -13.20 -4.34 3.23
N VAL A 254 -12.83 -4.33 1.94
CA VAL A 254 -11.46 -4.09 1.45
C VAL A 254 -11.20 -2.59 1.42
N ILE A 255 -10.05 -2.18 1.95
CA ILE A 255 -9.64 -0.78 2.03
C ILE A 255 -8.42 -0.46 1.16
N GLY A 256 -7.77 -1.46 0.58
CA GLY A 256 -6.72 -1.22 -0.41
C GLY A 256 -5.84 -2.41 -0.70
N VAL A 257 -4.90 -2.16 -1.61
CA VAL A 257 -3.92 -3.13 -2.08
C VAL A 257 -2.62 -2.41 -2.44
N THR A 258 -1.50 -3.04 -2.16
CA THR A 258 -0.21 -2.75 -2.78
C THR A 258 0.11 -3.88 -3.75
N GLN A 259 0.64 -3.55 -4.92
CA GLN A 259 1.06 -4.51 -5.94
C GLN A 259 2.46 -4.19 -6.41
N ALA A 260 3.27 -5.22 -6.59
CA ALA A 260 4.53 -5.13 -7.28
C ALA A 260 4.56 -6.11 -8.44
N VAL A 261 5.16 -5.68 -9.54
CA VAL A 261 5.36 -6.48 -10.75
C VAL A 261 6.84 -6.45 -11.14
N LEU A 262 7.41 -7.62 -11.36
CA LEU A 262 8.70 -7.79 -12.02
C LEU A 262 8.46 -8.47 -13.38
N GLN A 263 8.80 -7.78 -14.46
CA GLN A 263 8.49 -8.24 -15.79
C GLN A 263 9.44 -9.35 -16.26
N ASN A 264 8.86 -10.45 -16.75
CA ASN A 264 9.53 -11.55 -17.42
C ASN A 264 9.45 -11.43 -18.96
N GLN A 265 8.57 -10.56 -19.47
CA GLN A 265 8.33 -10.34 -20.91
C GLN A 265 8.35 -8.84 -21.24
N ASP A 266 8.76 -8.50 -22.48
CA ASP A 266 8.64 -7.14 -23.01
C ASP A 266 7.16 -6.71 -23.19
N GLY A 267 6.92 -5.41 -23.32
CA GLY A 267 5.59 -4.84 -23.53
C GLY A 267 4.83 -4.51 -22.23
N TRP A 268 3.65 -3.92 -22.35
CA TRP A 268 2.80 -3.53 -21.23
C TRP A 268 2.25 -4.75 -20.51
N PHE A 269 2.37 -4.77 -19.18
CA PHE A 269 1.86 -5.88 -18.36
C PHE A 269 0.40 -5.71 -17.95
N GLY A 270 -0.10 -4.48 -17.98
CA GLY A 270 -1.29 -4.09 -17.24
C GLY A 270 -2.58 -4.07 -18.05
N GLU A 271 -2.67 -4.71 -19.22
CA GLU A 271 -3.95 -4.86 -19.95
C GLU A 271 -4.97 -5.76 -19.22
N GLY A 272 -4.65 -6.25 -18.02
CA GLY A 272 -5.50 -7.18 -17.28
C GLY A 272 -6.55 -6.47 -16.42
N ASP A 273 -7.80 -6.89 -16.54
CA ASP A 273 -8.93 -6.36 -15.77
C ASP A 273 -8.88 -6.84 -14.31
N ASP A 274 -9.22 -5.96 -13.35
CA ASP A 274 -9.67 -6.43 -12.04
C ASP A 274 -11.07 -7.06 -12.15
N MET A 275 -11.23 -8.22 -11.51
CA MET A 275 -12.49 -8.96 -11.47
C MET A 275 -12.77 -9.39 -10.02
N ILE A 276 -13.81 -8.81 -9.43
CA ILE A 276 -14.13 -8.98 -8.01
C ILE A 276 -15.46 -9.70 -7.86
N PHE A 277 -15.45 -10.79 -7.11
CA PHE A 277 -16.61 -11.64 -6.88
C PHE A 277 -17.04 -11.49 -5.42
N ILE A 278 -18.28 -11.03 -5.20
CA ILE A 278 -18.82 -10.74 -3.88
C ILE A 278 -19.90 -11.79 -3.56
N ASP A 279 -19.89 -12.29 -2.33
CA ASP A 279 -20.92 -13.14 -1.73
C ASP A 279 -21.34 -14.38 -2.53
N GLY A 280 -20.39 -14.93 -3.30
CA GLY A 280 -20.56 -16.15 -4.09
C GLY A 280 -21.14 -15.92 -5.49
N ASP A 281 -21.17 -14.67 -5.97
CA ASP A 281 -21.58 -14.35 -7.33
C ASP A 281 -20.79 -15.15 -8.37
N LYS A 282 -21.51 -15.66 -9.37
CA LYS A 282 -20.94 -16.49 -10.45
C LYS A 282 -20.16 -15.67 -11.49
N HIS A 283 -20.50 -14.41 -11.62
CA HIS A 283 -19.85 -13.44 -12.50
C HIS A 283 -19.22 -12.35 -11.62
N PRO A 284 -18.17 -11.65 -12.09
CA PRO A 284 -17.61 -10.55 -11.32
C PRO A 284 -18.71 -9.50 -11.06
N THR A 285 -18.90 -9.17 -9.79
CA THR A 285 -19.79 -8.11 -9.33
C THR A 285 -19.21 -6.74 -9.72
N ILE A 286 -17.88 -6.63 -9.68
CA ILE A 286 -17.12 -5.47 -10.15
C ILE A 286 -16.11 -5.96 -11.17
N GLN A 287 -16.07 -5.28 -12.32
CA GLN A 287 -15.13 -5.55 -13.40
C GLN A 287 -14.52 -4.24 -13.89
N GLY A 288 -13.20 -4.21 -14.00
CA GLY A 288 -12.42 -3.10 -14.53
C GLY A 288 -12.14 -3.20 -16.02
N THR A 289 -11.10 -2.49 -16.44
CA THR A 289 -10.70 -2.33 -17.85
C THR A 289 -9.19 -2.43 -18.10
N GLY A 290 -8.41 -2.57 -17.03
CA GLY A 290 -6.96 -2.56 -17.07
C GLY A 290 -6.38 -2.36 -15.67
N THR A 291 -5.12 -2.71 -15.50
CA THR A 291 -4.40 -2.60 -14.23
C THR A 291 -4.10 -1.14 -13.93
N GLU A 292 -3.61 -0.35 -14.90
CA GLU A 292 -3.41 1.08 -14.71
C GLU A 292 -4.72 1.80 -14.40
N ASP A 293 -5.81 1.38 -15.04
CA ASP A 293 -7.15 1.91 -14.82
C ASP A 293 -7.62 1.59 -13.40
N TYR A 294 -7.38 0.36 -12.93
CA TYR A 294 -7.61 -0.01 -11.53
C TYR A 294 -6.77 0.84 -10.58
N TYR A 295 -5.57 1.28 -10.94
CA TYR A 295 -4.78 2.21 -10.12
C TYR A 295 -5.06 3.70 -10.40
N ASN A 296 -6.20 4.02 -11.05
CA ASN A 296 -6.63 5.37 -11.43
C ASN A 296 -5.60 6.14 -12.30
N GLY A 297 -4.74 5.40 -13.00
CA GLY A 297 -3.96 5.91 -14.12
C GLY A 297 -4.72 5.80 -15.43
N ALA A 298 -3.97 5.91 -16.51
CA ALA A 298 -4.41 5.63 -17.87
C ALA A 298 -3.16 5.50 -18.75
N TRP A 299 -3.28 4.78 -19.87
CA TRP A 299 -2.25 4.68 -20.91
C TRP A 299 -0.89 4.35 -20.30
N ASP A 300 -0.76 3.17 -19.68
CA ASP A 300 0.50 2.65 -19.08
C ASP A 300 1.24 3.62 -18.12
N PHE A 301 0.53 4.63 -17.60
CA PHE A 301 1.06 5.80 -16.91
C PHE A 301 2.06 6.63 -17.74
N ASN A 302 2.22 6.35 -19.04
CA ASN A 302 3.31 6.84 -19.89
C ASN A 302 4.69 6.60 -19.24
N GLY A 303 4.83 5.48 -18.53
CA GLY A 303 6.01 5.11 -17.74
C GLY A 303 6.37 6.06 -16.59
N ALA A 304 5.46 6.96 -16.18
CA ALA A 304 5.73 7.96 -15.16
C ALA A 304 5.54 7.42 -13.73
N GLN A 305 6.35 7.93 -12.81
CA GLN A 305 6.18 7.69 -11.37
C GLN A 305 5.30 8.77 -10.74
N PHE A 306 4.42 8.36 -9.84
CA PHE A 306 3.60 9.28 -9.05
C PHE A 306 3.16 8.65 -7.72
N ALA A 307 2.83 9.48 -6.74
CA ALA A 307 2.33 9.06 -5.44
C ALA A 307 1.33 10.11 -4.92
N ASN A 308 0.04 9.81 -5.06
CA ASN A 308 -1.05 10.59 -4.50
C ASN A 308 -1.52 9.98 -3.17
N LEU A 309 -2.43 10.65 -2.47
CA LEU A 309 -2.90 10.13 -1.18
C LEU A 309 -3.57 8.76 -1.31
N ARG A 310 -4.38 8.52 -2.36
CA ARG A 310 -5.17 7.29 -2.48
C ARG A 310 -4.60 6.28 -3.46
N GLU A 311 -3.73 6.70 -4.35
CA GLU A 311 -3.26 5.90 -5.48
C GLU A 311 -1.83 6.29 -5.88
N GLY A 312 -1.12 5.39 -6.54
CA GLY A 312 0.21 5.72 -7.05
C GLY A 312 0.92 4.59 -7.76
N ALA A 313 1.91 4.99 -8.57
CA ALA A 313 2.97 4.14 -9.11
C ALA A 313 4.34 4.69 -8.66
N PRO A 314 4.68 4.63 -7.36
CA PRO A 314 5.87 5.28 -6.81
C PRO A 314 7.19 4.71 -7.33
N LEU A 315 7.19 3.49 -7.86
CA LEU A 315 8.34 2.88 -8.51
C LEU A 315 7.95 2.42 -9.92
N VAL A 316 8.63 2.96 -10.91
CA VAL A 316 8.63 2.52 -12.30
C VAL A 316 10.06 2.56 -12.80
N VAL A 317 10.64 1.42 -13.15
CA VAL A 317 12.03 1.30 -13.64
C VAL A 317 12.04 0.38 -14.86
N ASN A 318 12.70 0.82 -15.94
CA ASN A 318 12.76 0.09 -17.22
C ASN A 318 11.36 -0.40 -17.67
N PRO A 319 10.39 0.52 -17.83
CA PRO A 319 9.02 0.14 -18.15
C PRO A 319 8.96 -0.69 -19.44
N GLU A 320 8.04 -1.66 -19.47
CA GLU A 320 7.73 -2.51 -20.63
C GLU A 320 8.91 -3.32 -21.17
N LYS A 321 9.86 -3.64 -20.30
CA LYS A 321 11.04 -4.44 -20.62
C LYS A 321 11.21 -5.56 -19.63
N ILE A 322 11.83 -6.65 -20.07
CA ILE A 322 12.27 -7.72 -19.17
C ILE A 322 13.14 -7.13 -18.05
N GLY A 323 12.83 -7.48 -16.80
CA GLY A 323 13.44 -6.90 -15.61
C GLY A 323 12.88 -5.53 -15.22
N GLY A 324 11.87 -5.05 -15.94
CA GLY A 324 11.07 -3.88 -15.62
C GLY A 324 10.34 -4.06 -14.30
N LYS A 325 10.26 -2.98 -13.52
CA LYS A 325 9.78 -2.99 -12.14
C LYS A 325 8.69 -1.96 -11.96
N TYR A 326 7.61 -2.38 -11.34
CA TYR A 326 6.50 -1.53 -10.94
C TYR A 326 6.14 -1.82 -9.49
N CYS A 327 5.97 -0.78 -8.67
CA CYS A 327 5.25 -0.87 -7.41
C CYS A 327 4.11 0.14 -7.43
N LEU A 328 2.91 -0.35 -7.16
CA LEU A 328 1.63 0.34 -7.27
C LEU A 328 0.87 0.24 -5.94
N TYR A 329 -0.03 1.17 -5.70
CA TYR A 329 -1.01 1.06 -4.61
C TYR A 329 -2.32 1.75 -4.93
N ARG A 330 -3.41 1.25 -4.35
CA ARG A 330 -4.72 1.89 -4.32
C ARG A 330 -5.38 1.68 -2.96
N TRP A 331 -5.90 2.76 -2.40
CA TRP A 331 -6.71 2.81 -1.20
C TRP A 331 -8.16 3.11 -1.59
N HIS A 332 -9.08 2.32 -1.04
CA HIS A 332 -10.53 2.45 -1.23
C HIS A 332 -11.15 3.10 0.02
N THR A 333 -10.51 4.11 0.61
CA THR A 333 -10.93 4.71 1.90
C THR A 333 -12.23 5.51 1.77
N GLU A 334 -12.48 6.07 0.59
CA GLU A 334 -13.69 6.80 0.24
C GLU A 334 -14.86 5.90 -0.12
N SER A 335 -14.58 4.68 -0.62
CA SER A 335 -15.59 3.71 -1.04
C SER A 335 -15.06 2.28 -0.89
N PRO A 336 -15.01 1.74 0.34
CA PRO A 336 -14.53 0.38 0.59
C PRO A 336 -15.37 -0.66 -0.17
N ILE A 337 -14.73 -1.73 -0.62
CA ILE A 337 -15.43 -2.84 -1.31
C ILE A 337 -15.98 -3.78 -0.25
N THR A 338 -17.29 -3.71 0.00
CA THR A 338 -17.98 -4.46 1.06
C THR A 338 -18.37 -5.88 0.63
N PHE A 339 -18.47 -6.77 1.61
CA PHE A 339 -18.99 -8.14 1.45
C PHE A 339 -19.65 -8.62 2.74
N GLU A 340 -20.71 -9.43 2.64
CA GLU A 340 -21.44 -9.96 3.81
C GLU A 340 -21.10 -11.41 4.16
N LYS A 341 -20.64 -12.17 3.16
CA LYS A 341 -20.37 -13.62 3.28
C LYS A 341 -18.97 -13.97 2.80
N SER A 342 -18.54 -13.43 1.67
CA SER A 342 -17.23 -13.75 1.08
C SER A 342 -16.82 -12.75 0.01
N ILE A 343 -15.52 -12.63 -0.22
CA ILE A 343 -14.99 -11.89 -1.37
C ILE A 343 -13.83 -12.66 -1.99
N ARG A 344 -13.74 -12.61 -3.33
CA ARG A 344 -12.52 -12.93 -4.08
C ARG A 344 -12.15 -11.72 -4.91
N VAL A 345 -10.98 -11.16 -4.66
CA VAL A 345 -10.43 -10.05 -5.45
C VAL A 345 -9.34 -10.62 -6.34
N THR A 346 -9.53 -10.51 -7.65
CA THR A 346 -8.65 -11.07 -8.66
C THR A 346 -8.32 -10.03 -9.71
N MET A 347 -7.25 -10.25 -10.46
CA MET A 347 -6.86 -9.45 -11.60
C MET A 347 -6.22 -10.35 -12.65
N GLU A 348 -6.50 -10.06 -13.91
CA GLU A 348 -5.80 -10.74 -14.98
C GLU A 348 -4.33 -10.30 -15.04
N HIS A 349 -3.43 -11.22 -15.39
CA HIS A 349 -2.02 -10.91 -15.60
C HIS A 349 -1.77 -10.61 -17.09
N GLY A 350 -2.24 -9.43 -17.51
CA GLY A 350 -2.41 -9.07 -18.92
C GLY A 350 -3.71 -9.62 -19.51
N HIS A 351 -4.18 -9.05 -20.62
CA HIS A 351 -5.44 -9.41 -21.27
C HIS A 351 -5.67 -10.93 -21.35
N ALA A 352 -6.76 -11.43 -20.77
CA ALA A 352 -7.08 -12.86 -20.77
C ALA A 352 -5.94 -13.77 -20.26
N ASN A 353 -5.18 -13.30 -19.25
CA ASN A 353 -4.12 -14.05 -18.57
C ASN A 353 -2.99 -14.51 -19.50
N HIS A 354 -2.62 -13.69 -20.49
CA HIS A 354 -1.63 -14.06 -21.50
C HIS A 354 -0.16 -13.86 -21.07
N ARG A 355 0.10 -13.14 -19.96
CA ARG A 355 1.47 -12.82 -19.52
C ARG A 355 1.92 -13.69 -18.36
N ALA A 356 3.22 -13.86 -18.24
CA ALA A 356 3.86 -14.68 -17.21
C ALA A 356 4.82 -13.83 -16.35
N ASP A 357 4.44 -12.58 -16.06
CA ASP A 357 5.20 -11.71 -15.17
C ASP A 357 5.04 -12.14 -13.70
N ASP A 358 5.96 -11.70 -12.85
CA ASP A 358 5.92 -11.97 -11.41
C ASP A 358 5.06 -10.95 -10.69
N PHE A 359 3.99 -11.40 -10.03
CA PHE A 359 3.08 -10.54 -9.26
C PHE A 359 3.26 -10.78 -7.76
N PHE A 360 3.27 -9.69 -7.00
CA PHE A 360 3.34 -9.68 -5.53
C PHE A 360 2.33 -8.68 -5.00
N THR A 361 1.55 -9.05 -3.98
CA THR A 361 0.52 -8.14 -3.44
C THR A 361 0.36 -8.27 -1.94
N VAL A 362 -0.02 -7.16 -1.31
CA VAL A 362 -0.65 -7.18 0.01
C VAL A 362 -2.04 -6.59 -0.11
N ALA A 363 -3.07 -7.36 0.24
CA ALA A 363 -4.43 -6.84 0.41
C ALA A 363 -4.63 -6.39 1.86
N TYR A 364 -5.36 -5.29 2.05
CA TYR A 364 -5.67 -4.72 3.37
C TYR A 364 -7.19 -4.58 3.50
N TRP A 365 -7.77 -5.10 4.57
CA TRP A 365 -9.23 -5.09 4.78
C TRP A 365 -9.60 -5.10 6.26
N TYR A 366 -10.88 -4.87 6.55
CA TYR A 366 -11.47 -5.14 7.84
C TYR A 366 -12.52 -6.23 7.71
N GLN A 367 -12.61 -7.13 8.70
CA GLN A 367 -13.71 -8.09 8.76
C GLN A 367 -14.05 -8.51 10.19
N THR A 368 -15.20 -9.12 10.37
CA THR A 368 -15.58 -9.80 11.60
C THR A 368 -14.71 -11.03 11.84
N GLU A 369 -14.40 -11.29 13.11
CA GLU A 369 -13.76 -12.53 13.55
C GLU A 369 -14.79 -13.60 13.96
N PRO A 370 -14.48 -14.91 13.82
CA PRO A 370 -13.20 -15.44 13.32
C PRO A 370 -13.09 -15.41 11.80
N HIS A 371 -11.87 -15.15 11.32
CA HIS A 371 -11.53 -15.18 9.90
C HIS A 371 -11.16 -16.59 9.40
N ALA A 372 -11.20 -16.78 8.08
CA ALA A 372 -10.69 -18.00 7.46
C ALA A 372 -9.16 -18.03 7.55
N GLN A 373 -8.59 -19.21 7.88
CA GLN A 373 -7.14 -19.38 7.93
C GLN A 373 -6.50 -18.96 6.60
N PHE A 374 -5.42 -18.20 6.70
CA PHE A 374 -4.66 -17.76 5.53
C PHE A 374 -3.97 -18.95 4.84
N PRO A 375 -3.79 -18.91 3.51
CA PRO A 375 -2.88 -19.81 2.85
C PRO A 375 -1.49 -19.74 3.49
N ALA A 376 -0.74 -20.84 3.44
CA ALA A 376 0.62 -20.84 3.96
C ALA A 376 1.47 -19.77 3.27
N LEU A 377 2.16 -18.95 4.06
CA LEU A 377 3.12 -17.98 3.54
C LEU A 377 4.22 -18.73 2.74
N PRO A 378 4.53 -18.32 1.49
CA PRO A 378 5.62 -18.91 0.71
C PRO A 378 6.94 -18.84 1.48
N LYS A 379 7.86 -19.80 1.26
CA LYS A 379 9.15 -19.81 1.95
C LYS A 379 9.96 -18.56 1.62
N ALA A 380 10.84 -18.14 2.52
CA ALA A 380 11.67 -16.95 2.33
C ALA A 380 12.40 -16.90 0.98
N GLU A 381 12.93 -18.04 0.51
CA GLU A 381 13.62 -18.16 -0.79
C GLU A 381 12.70 -17.97 -2.01
N ASP A 382 11.44 -18.37 -1.90
CA ASP A 382 10.44 -18.25 -2.97
C ASP A 382 9.91 -16.81 -3.08
N ARG A 383 10.02 -16.01 -2.01
CA ARG A 383 9.58 -14.61 -1.98
C ARG A 383 10.56 -13.67 -2.69
N ILE A 384 11.77 -14.10 -3.04
CA ILE A 384 12.79 -13.21 -3.60
C ILE A 384 12.51 -12.97 -5.10
N PRO A 385 12.29 -11.72 -5.54
CA PRO A 385 12.01 -11.41 -6.94
C PRO A 385 13.18 -11.78 -7.85
N ARG A 386 12.90 -12.45 -8.98
CA ARG A 386 13.89 -12.81 -10.00
C ARG A 386 13.22 -13.01 -11.35
N VAL A 387 13.94 -12.71 -12.43
CA VAL A 387 13.41 -12.91 -13.78
C VAL A 387 13.47 -14.39 -14.17
N TYR A 388 12.42 -14.88 -14.83
CA TYR A 388 12.29 -16.23 -15.36
C TYR A 388 12.24 -16.22 -16.90
N ALA A 389 12.70 -17.31 -17.52
CA ALA A 389 12.44 -17.56 -18.94
C ALA A 389 11.05 -18.20 -19.07
N VAL A 390 10.11 -17.50 -19.73
CA VAL A 390 8.67 -17.85 -19.74
C VAL A 390 8.05 -17.95 -21.14
N GLY A 391 8.81 -17.71 -22.20
CA GLY A 391 8.26 -17.52 -23.56
C GLY A 391 7.48 -16.19 -23.71
N GLY A 392 6.89 -15.94 -24.87
CA GLY A 392 6.18 -14.69 -25.18
C GLY A 392 7.09 -13.52 -25.58
N ALA A 393 6.55 -12.30 -25.57
CA ALA A 393 7.22 -11.14 -26.15
C ALA A 393 8.59 -10.86 -25.51
N GLY A 394 9.63 -10.80 -26.35
CA GLY A 394 11.02 -10.51 -25.95
C GLY A 394 11.71 -11.60 -25.11
N ALA A 395 10.96 -12.49 -24.47
CA ALA A 395 11.49 -13.51 -23.57
C ALA A 395 12.12 -14.67 -24.33
N GLN A 396 13.05 -15.37 -23.67
CA GLN A 396 13.64 -16.58 -24.24
C GLN A 396 12.55 -17.63 -24.45
N ALA A 397 12.53 -18.24 -25.63
CA ALA A 397 11.63 -19.34 -25.94
C ALA A 397 11.86 -20.51 -24.98
N LEU A 398 10.77 -21.08 -24.48
CA LEU A 398 10.83 -22.30 -23.68
C LEU A 398 11.34 -23.47 -24.54
N PRO A 399 12.11 -24.42 -23.95
CA PRO A 399 12.45 -25.65 -24.64
C PRO A 399 11.18 -26.34 -25.16
N LYS A 400 11.22 -26.85 -26.39
CA LYS A 400 10.17 -27.75 -26.86
C LYS A 400 10.47 -29.11 -26.25
N ASP A 401 9.60 -29.58 -25.35
CA ASP A 401 9.63 -30.94 -24.83
C ASP A 401 9.42 -31.99 -25.93
#